data_AF-K1XGM3-F1
#
_entry.id   AF-K1XGM3-F1
#
_cell.length_a   1.000
_cell.length_b   1.000
_cell.length_c   1.000
_cell.angle_alpha   90.00
_cell.angle_beta   90.00
_cell.angle_gamma   90.00
#
_symmetry.space_group_name_H-M   'P 1'
#
loop_
_entity.id
_entity.type
_entity.pdbx_description
1 polymer ?
#
loop_
_entity_poly.entity_id
_entity_poly.type
_entity_poly.pdbx_seq_one_letter_code
_entity_poly.pdbx_strand_id
1 'polypeptide(L)'
;MLVNGKKVTIPSYSVTAESVISLKSKALEIPAVKKMIDEKTFTPPEWISRQGPVGKVDRVPVRTDVKEDITEQFIVEHYSR
;
A
#
# COMPACT_ATOMS: atom_id res chain seq x y z
N MET A 1 -12.80 -0.13 -0.57
CA MET A 1 -11.71 0.83 -0.35
C MET A 1 -12.02 2.13 -1.07
N LEU A 2 -11.44 3.23 -0.60
CA LEU A 2 -11.47 4.53 -1.24
C LEU A 2 -10.02 4.96 -1.51
N VAL A 3 -9.79 5.58 -2.66
CA VAL A 3 -8.53 6.29 -2.96
C VAL A 3 -8.91 7.72 -3.28
N ASN A 4 -8.37 8.67 -2.54
CA ASN A 4 -8.72 10.10 -2.64
C ASN A 4 -10.24 10.33 -2.57
N GLY A 5 -10.92 9.62 -1.66
CA GLY A 5 -12.37 9.68 -1.48
C GLY A 5 -13.22 8.95 -2.56
N LYS A 6 -12.61 8.50 -3.66
CA LYS A 6 -13.31 7.79 -4.75
C LYS A 6 -13.29 6.29 -4.53
N LYS A 7 -14.41 5.61 -4.84
CA LYS A 7 -14.52 4.15 -4.73
C LYS A 7 -13.62 3.50 -5.78
N VAL A 8 -12.65 2.72 -5.32
CA VAL A 8 -11.80 1.86 -6.16
C VAL A 8 -12.05 0.40 -5.78
N THR A 9 -12.16 -0.45 -6.80
CA THR A 9 -12.43 -1.89 -6.64
C THR A 9 -11.44 -2.77 -7.39
N ILE A 10 -10.53 -2.18 -8.17
CA ILE A 10 -9.51 -2.89 -8.95
C ILE A 10 -8.24 -2.98 -8.10
N PRO A 11 -7.73 -4.19 -7.79
CA PRO A 11 -6.51 -4.36 -7.00
C PRO A 11 -5.26 -3.78 -7.66
N SER A 12 -5.19 -3.80 -8.99
CA SER A 12 -4.09 -3.25 -9.80
C SER A 12 -4.18 -1.74 -10.04
N TYR A 13 -5.02 -1.02 -9.28
CA TYR A 13 -5.12 0.43 -9.40
C TYR A 13 -3.77 1.09 -9.03
N SER A 14 -3.20 1.85 -9.96
CA SER A 14 -1.95 2.57 -9.73
C SER A 14 -2.20 3.81 -8.88
N VAL A 15 -1.54 3.88 -7.72
CA VAL A 15 -1.55 5.03 -6.83
C VAL A 15 -0.39 5.97 -7.17
N THR A 16 -0.59 7.25 -6.91
CA THR A 16 0.45 8.28 -7.06
C THR A 16 0.93 8.75 -5.70
N ALA A 17 2.05 9.48 -5.67
CA ALA A 17 2.42 10.25 -4.49
C ALA A 17 1.24 11.12 -4.01
N GLU A 18 1.20 11.36 -2.71
CA GLU A 18 0.15 12.05 -1.96
C GLU A 18 -1.23 11.37 -1.96
N SER A 19 -1.37 10.18 -2.53
CA SER A 19 -2.64 9.45 -2.52
C SER A 19 -3.04 9.02 -1.11
N VAL A 20 -4.27 9.34 -0.72
CA VAL A 20 -4.88 8.93 0.55
C VAL A 20 -5.79 7.74 0.33
N ILE A 21 -5.49 6.62 1.00
CA ILE A 21 -6.27 5.39 0.98
C ILE A 21 -7.04 5.25 2.29
N SER A 22 -8.33 4.95 2.20
CA SER A 22 -9.19 4.74 3.36
C SER A 22 -10.19 3.62 3.16
N LEU A 23 -10.70 3.11 4.28
CA LEU A 23 -11.78 2.12 4.30
C LEU A 23 -13.14 2.80 4.49
N LYS A 24 -14.17 2.20 3.92
CA LYS A 24 -15.56 2.62 4.17
C LYS A 24 -15.97 2.20 5.57
N SER A 25 -16.88 2.93 6.22
CA SER A 25 -17.36 2.62 7.57
C SER A 25 -17.82 1.18 7.73
N LYS A 26 -18.58 0.63 6.77
CA LYS A 26 -19.01 -0.78 6.80
C LYS A 26 -17.84 -1.79 6.82
N ALA A 27 -16.71 -1.45 6.20
CA ALA A 27 -15.53 -2.31 6.20
C ALA A 27 -14.76 -2.23 7.53
N LEU A 28 -14.83 -1.09 8.23
CA LEU A 28 -14.27 -0.95 9.58
C LEU A 28 -14.99 -1.80 10.62
N GLU A 29 -16.25 -2.16 10.38
CA GLU A 29 -17.02 -3.03 11.26
C GLU A 29 -16.66 -4.51 11.15
N ILE A 30 -15.87 -4.90 10.14
CA ILE A 30 -15.47 -6.30 9.93
C ILE A 30 -14.50 -6.70 11.06
N PRO A 31 -14.77 -7.78 11.83
CA PRO A 31 -13.94 -8.16 12.99
C PRO A 31 -12.46 -8.34 12.67
N ALA A 32 -12.15 -8.95 11.51
CA ALA A 32 -10.78 -9.11 11.06
C ALA A 32 -10.07 -7.77 10.78
N VAL A 33 -10.79 -6.79 10.22
CA VAL A 33 -10.26 -5.46 9.94
C VAL A 33 -10.00 -4.70 11.24
N LYS A 34 -10.94 -4.74 12.20
CA LYS A 34 -10.74 -4.14 13.54
C LYS A 34 -9.49 -4.69 14.21
N LYS A 35 -9.38 -6.02 14.26
CA LYS A 35 -8.22 -6.70 14.82
C LYS A 35 -6.91 -6.22 14.17
N MET A 36 -6.85 -6.13 12.85
CA MET A 36 -5.66 -5.66 12.11
C MET A 36 -5.34 -4.16 12.29
N ILE A 37 -6.34 -3.35 12.66
CA ILE A 37 -6.12 -1.94 12.98
C ILE A 37 -5.53 -1.78 14.38
N ASP A 38 -6.02 -2.59 15.33
CA ASP A 38 -5.55 -2.58 16.71
C ASP A 38 -4.18 -3.26 16.86
N GLU A 39 -3.85 -4.17 15.95
CA GLU A 39 -2.57 -4.85 15.91
C GLU A 39 -1.43 -3.90 15.49
N LYS A 40 -0.54 -3.58 16.44
CA LYS A 40 0.60 -2.68 16.24
C LYS A 40 1.88 -3.38 15.75
N THR A 41 1.79 -4.62 15.30
CA THR A 41 2.94 -5.41 14.82
C THR A 41 3.41 -4.97 13.44
N PHE A 42 2.52 -4.39 12.64
CA PHE A 42 2.84 -3.90 11.30
C PHE A 42 3.48 -2.51 11.35
N THR A 43 4.71 -2.41 10.87
CA THR A 43 5.39 -1.13 10.62
C THR A 43 5.28 -0.80 9.12
N PRO A 44 4.61 0.30 8.74
CA PRO A 44 4.58 0.74 7.35
C PRO A 44 6.00 0.99 6.81
N PRO A 45 6.23 0.77 5.50
CA PRO A 45 7.47 1.19 4.86
C PRO A 45 7.58 2.73 4.86
N GLU A 46 8.80 3.26 4.73
CA GLU A 46 9.09 4.69 4.88
C GLU A 46 8.33 5.61 3.91
N TRP A 47 7.89 5.09 2.78
CA TRP A 47 7.14 5.84 1.77
C TRP A 47 5.62 5.85 2.00
N ILE A 48 5.15 5.23 3.09
CA ILE A 48 3.74 5.20 3.49
C ILE A 48 3.59 5.64 4.96
N SER A 49 2.80 6.66 5.20
CA SER A 49 2.31 7.02 6.53
C SER A 49 0.95 6.37 6.79
N ARG A 50 0.71 5.94 8.04
CA ARG A 50 -0.57 5.33 8.46
C ARG A 50 -1.04 5.94 9.78
N GLN A 51 -2.31 6.35 9.81
CA GLN A 51 -3.01 6.79 11.01
C GLN A 51 -4.34 6.03 11.12
N GLY A 52 -4.37 5.04 12.03
CA GLY A 52 -5.53 4.17 12.21
C GLY A 52 -5.92 3.44 10.91
N PRO A 53 -7.15 3.64 10.39
CA PRO A 53 -7.61 3.02 9.15
C PRO A 53 -7.24 3.80 7.87
N VAL A 54 -6.53 4.92 7.99
CA VAL A 54 -6.14 5.77 6.86
C VAL A 54 -4.65 5.60 6.60
N GLY A 55 -4.30 5.36 5.35
CA GLY A 55 -2.92 5.35 4.86
C GLY A 55 -2.71 6.43 3.81
N LYS A 56 -1.52 7.01 3.75
CA LYS A 56 -1.11 7.97 2.72
C LYS A 56 0.19 7.50 2.09
N VAL A 57 0.23 7.55 0.76
CA VAL A 57 1.46 7.35 -0.01
C VAL A 57 2.21 8.68 -0.01
N ASP A 58 3.27 8.80 0.78
CA ASP A 58 4.00 10.08 0.90
C ASP A 58 4.90 10.32 -0.32
N ARG A 59 5.44 9.25 -0.92
CA ARG A 59 6.23 9.32 -2.15
C ARG A 59 6.16 8.01 -2.93
N VAL A 60 6.58 8.06 -4.18
CA VAL A 60 6.85 6.84 -4.95
C VAL A 60 8.09 6.16 -4.35
N PRO A 61 8.06 4.83 -4.15
CA PRO A 61 9.22 4.11 -3.63
C PRO A 61 10.40 4.15 -4.60
N VAL A 62 11.60 4.17 -4.04
CA VAL A 62 12.87 4.01 -4.76
C VAL A 62 13.42 2.60 -4.53
N ARG A 63 14.43 2.18 -5.31
CA ARG A 63 14.98 0.82 -5.21
C ARG A 63 15.40 0.43 -3.79
N THR A 64 15.96 1.36 -3.03
CA THR A 64 16.42 1.10 -1.64
C THR A 64 15.28 0.84 -0.66
N ASP A 65 14.03 1.18 -1.00
CA ASP A 65 12.87 0.90 -0.15
C ASP A 65 12.39 -0.56 -0.27
N VAL A 66 12.77 -1.24 -1.36
CA VAL A 66 12.42 -2.65 -1.62
C VAL A 66 13.44 -3.52 -0.88
N LYS A 67 12.97 -4.17 0.19
CA LYS A 67 13.81 -4.98 1.11
C LYS A 67 14.13 -6.35 0.54
N GLU A 68 13.35 -6.80 -0.42
CA GLU A 68 13.51 -8.06 -1.09
C GLU A 68 14.82 -8.07 -1.89
N ASP A 69 15.59 -9.14 -1.70
CA ASP A 69 16.84 -9.38 -2.41
C ASP A 69 16.54 -9.85 -3.85
N ILE A 70 16.23 -8.88 -4.71
CA ILE A 70 15.87 -9.08 -6.10
C ILE A 70 16.87 -8.36 -7.00
N THR A 71 17.48 -9.12 -7.91
CA THR A 71 18.32 -8.58 -8.98
C THR A 71 17.47 -8.28 -10.20
N GLU A 72 17.06 -7.02 -10.37
CA GLU A 72 16.21 -6.57 -11.50
C GLU A 72 16.86 -6.86 -12.86
N GLN A 73 18.19 -6.87 -12.93
CA GLN A 73 18.95 -7.19 -14.13
C GLN A 73 18.58 -8.57 -14.71
N PHE A 74 18.36 -9.58 -13.86
CA PHE A 74 17.95 -10.92 -14.33
C PHE A 74 16.56 -10.90 -14.97
N ILE A 75 15.67 -10.00 -14.54
CA ILE A 75 14.34 -9.83 -15.13
C ILE A 75 14.48 -9.19 -16.52
N VAL A 76 15.29 -8.14 -16.65
CA VAL A 76 15.54 -7.45 -17.93
C VAL A 76 16.13 -8.43 -18.96
N GLU A 77 17.14 -9.21 -18.56
CA GLU A 77 17.77 -10.21 -19.42
C GLU A 77 16.80 -11.31 -19.87
N HIS A 78 15.86 -11.71 -19.02
CA HIS A 78 14.86 -12.71 -19.36
C HIS A 78 13.90 -12.24 -20.45
N TYR A 79 13.44 -10.98 -20.39
CA TYR A 79 12.49 -10.40 -21.34
C TYR A 79 13.14 -9.80 -22.60
N SER A 80 14.47 -9.69 -22.65
CA SER A 80 15.21 -9.18 -23.81
C SER A 80 15.57 -10.29 -24.83
N ARG A 81 15.07 -11.50 -24.62
CA ARG A 81 15.16 -12.64 -25.55
C ARG A 81 13.95 -12.66 -26.48
#